data_AF-A0A1B1V086-F1
#
_entry.id   AF-A0A1B1V086-F1
#
_cell.length_a   1.000
_cell.length_b   1.000
_cell.length_c   1.000
_cell.angle_alpha   90.00
_cell.angle_beta   90.00
_cell.angle_gamma   90.00
#
_symmetry.space_group_name_H-M   'P 1'
#
loop_
_entity.id
_entity.type
_entity.pdbx_description
1 polymer ?
#
loop_
_entity_poly.entity_id
_entity_poly.type
_entity_poly.pdbx_seq_one_letter_code
_entity_poly.pdbx_strand_id
1 'polypeptide(L)'
;RRLSALGPGGLTRERAQMEVRDVHYSHYGRMCPIETPEGPNIGLINSLSSYARVNEFGFIETPYRKVDLETNTVTDQIDYLTADEEDSYVVAQANSRLDDEGHFISEEVVCRFRGNNTMMDREKMDYMDVSPKQVVSAATACIPFLENDDSNRALMGANM
;
A
#
# COMPACT_ATOMS: atom_id res chain seq x y z
N ARG A 1 14.03 -6.26 6.61
CA ARG A 1 13.14 -5.12 6.28
C ARG A 1 11.97 -5.05 7.28
N ARG A 2 12.25 -5.16 8.59
CA ARG A 2 11.24 -5.10 9.65
C ARG A 2 11.29 -3.75 10.36
N LEU A 3 10.13 -3.28 10.79
CA LEU A 3 9.92 -2.05 11.54
C LEU A 3 9.39 -2.45 12.91
N SER A 4 10.00 -1.95 13.98
CA SER A 4 9.53 -2.19 15.35
C SER A 4 9.15 -0.90 16.01
N ALA A 5 7.94 -0.85 16.58
CA ALA A 5 7.48 0.23 17.43
C ALA A 5 7.99 0.10 18.88
N LEU A 6 8.73 -0.98 19.20
CA LEU A 6 9.26 -1.27 20.53
C LEU A 6 10.71 -0.78 20.64
N GLY A 7 11.08 -0.26 21.81
CA GLY A 7 12.47 0.13 22.10
C GLY A 7 12.57 1.42 22.90
N PRO A 8 13.81 1.92 23.14
CA PRO A 8 14.03 3.21 23.79
C PRO A 8 13.31 4.34 23.04
N GLY A 9 12.42 5.07 23.72
CA GLY A 9 11.61 6.13 23.09
C GLY A 9 10.39 5.63 22.29
N GLY A 10 10.22 4.31 22.17
CA GLY A 10 9.05 3.68 21.56
C GLY A 10 8.01 3.23 22.57
N LEU A 11 7.14 2.32 22.14
CA LEU A 11 6.07 1.75 22.95
C LEU A 11 6.56 0.58 23.78
N THR A 12 5.86 0.32 24.88
CA THR A 12 5.94 -0.95 25.62
C THR A 12 4.71 -1.80 25.31
N ARG A 13 4.84 -3.12 25.42
CA ARG A 13 3.74 -4.06 25.13
C ARG A 13 2.46 -3.76 25.92
N GLU A 14 2.63 -3.34 27.17
CA GLU A 14 1.55 -3.03 28.11
C GLU A 14 0.84 -1.70 27.81
N ARG A 15 1.54 -0.75 27.17
CA ARG A 15 0.99 0.56 26.79
C ARG A 15 0.42 0.60 25.38
N ALA A 16 0.72 -0.42 24.57
CA ALA A 16 0.24 -0.52 23.20
C ALA A 16 -1.24 -0.90 23.16
N GLN A 17 -2.10 0.11 22.98
CA GLN A 17 -3.54 -0.04 22.78
C GLN A 17 -3.87 -0.58 21.38
N MET A 18 -5.14 -0.97 21.18
CA MET A 18 -5.63 -1.54 19.93
C MET A 18 -5.41 -0.59 18.74
N GLU A 19 -5.62 0.71 18.93
CA GLU A 19 -5.49 1.75 17.90
C GLU A 19 -4.11 1.79 17.23
N VAL A 20 -3.06 1.41 17.96
CA VAL A 20 -1.69 1.39 17.44
C VAL A 20 -1.34 0.06 16.78
N ARG A 21 -2.10 -0.99 17.08
CA ARG A 21 -1.89 -2.34 16.55
C ARG A 21 -2.70 -2.60 15.28
N ASP A 22 -3.76 -1.82 15.08
CA ASP A 22 -4.67 -1.99 13.95
C ASP A 22 -4.05 -1.50 12.63
N VAL A 23 -4.60 -1.98 11.52
CA VAL A 23 -4.15 -1.60 10.17
C VAL A 23 -4.78 -0.26 9.79
N HIS A 24 -3.94 0.74 9.57
CA HIS A 24 -4.36 2.04 9.08
C HIS A 24 -4.36 2.09 7.54
N TYR A 25 -5.24 2.87 6.93
CA TYR A 25 -5.33 2.96 5.46
C TYR A 25 -4.04 3.45 4.81
N SER A 26 -3.29 4.34 5.47
CA SER A 26 -2.00 4.85 4.97
C SER A 26 -0.90 3.80 4.92
N HIS A 27 -1.10 2.62 5.52
CA HIS A 27 -0.15 1.51 5.42
C HIS A 27 -0.04 0.97 3.98
N TYR A 28 -1.02 1.24 3.12
CA TYR A 28 -1.04 0.78 1.74
C TYR A 28 0.26 1.12 1.00
N GLY A 29 0.93 0.10 0.45
CA GLY A 29 2.20 0.26 -0.26
C GLY A 29 3.43 0.54 0.61
N ARG A 30 3.26 0.79 1.91
CA ARG A 30 4.32 1.21 2.85
C ARG A 30 4.68 0.10 3.84
N MET A 31 3.67 -0.45 4.51
CA MET A 31 3.82 -1.54 5.47
C MET A 31 2.91 -2.70 5.06
N CYS A 32 3.45 -3.92 5.14
CA CYS A 32 2.70 -5.10 4.79
C CYS A 32 1.60 -5.35 5.83
N PRO A 33 0.32 -5.50 5.43
CA PRO A 33 -0.77 -5.74 6.37
C PRO A 33 -0.86 -7.21 6.83
N ILE A 34 -0.10 -8.12 6.21
CA ILE A 34 -0.15 -9.56 6.47
C ILE A 34 1.02 -10.02 7.36
N GLU A 35 2.24 -9.55 7.07
CA GLU A 35 3.45 -10.02 7.75
C GLU A 35 3.67 -9.28 9.07
N THR A 36 3.00 -9.77 10.11
CA THR A 36 3.22 -9.40 11.52
C THR A 36 3.35 -10.68 12.36
N PRO A 37 4.13 -10.68 13.46
CA PRO A 37 4.13 -11.80 14.40
C PRO A 37 2.77 -11.97 15.07
N GLU A 38 2.43 -13.22 15.38
CA GLU A 38 1.29 -13.56 16.21
C GLU A 38 1.54 -13.27 17.70
N GLY A 39 0.47 -13.21 18.49
CA GLY A 39 0.53 -13.10 19.94
C GLY A 39 0.86 -11.69 20.44
N PRO A 40 1.67 -11.52 21.52
CA PRO A 40 1.82 -10.24 22.22
C PRO A 40 2.39 -9.09 21.37
N ASN A 41 3.09 -9.40 20.28
CA ASN A 41 3.75 -8.43 19.40
C ASN A 41 2.95 -8.09 18.14
N ILE A 42 1.72 -8.62 17.99
CA ILE A 42 0.89 -8.33 16.82
C ILE A 42 0.68 -6.82 16.63
N GLY A 43 0.90 -6.35 15.40
CA GLY A 43 0.81 -4.95 14.99
C GLY A 43 1.95 -4.05 15.46
N LEU A 44 2.85 -4.54 16.33
CA LEU A 44 3.99 -3.76 16.85
C LEU A 44 5.30 -4.02 16.11
N ILE A 45 5.33 -5.09 15.33
CA ILE A 45 6.42 -5.45 14.44
C ILE A 45 5.79 -5.72 13.08
N ASN A 46 6.07 -4.86 12.11
CA ASN A 46 5.60 -4.99 10.74
C ASN A 46 6.78 -5.12 9.79
N SER A 47 6.52 -5.56 8.57
CA SER A 47 7.51 -5.58 7.49
C SER A 47 7.23 -4.47 6.47
N LEU A 48 8.28 -3.87 5.91
CA LEU A 48 8.15 -2.95 4.77
C LEU A 48 7.57 -3.69 3.57
N SER A 49 6.69 -3.01 2.84
CA SER A 49 6.16 -3.53 1.57
C SER A 49 7.25 -3.60 0.49
N SER A 50 6.93 -4.30 -0.61
CA SER A 50 7.90 -4.68 -1.65
C SER A 50 8.62 -3.49 -2.29
N TYR A 51 7.88 -2.44 -2.65
CA TYR A 51 8.46 -1.24 -3.30
C TYR A 51 8.58 -0.03 -2.37
N ALA A 52 8.29 -0.19 -1.08
CA ALA A 52 8.42 0.87 -0.11
C ALA A 52 9.89 1.30 0.05
N ARG A 53 10.11 2.62 0.13
CA ARG A 53 11.41 3.24 0.44
C ARG A 53 11.27 4.20 1.62
N VAL A 54 12.39 4.51 2.27
CA VAL A 54 12.47 5.51 3.33
C VAL A 54 13.20 6.73 2.78
N ASN A 55 12.61 7.92 2.90
CA ASN A 55 13.22 9.16 2.43
C ASN A 55 14.22 9.73 3.44
N GLU A 56 14.86 10.86 3.10
CA GLU A 56 15.91 11.49 3.92
C GLU A 56 15.41 11.94 5.30
N PHE A 57 14.10 12.19 5.45
CA PHE A 57 13.47 12.59 6.70
C PHE A 57 12.96 11.41 7.53
N GLY A 58 13.06 10.18 7.00
CA GLY A 58 12.59 8.97 7.68
C GLY A 58 11.14 8.59 7.40
N PHE A 59 10.44 9.27 6.49
CA PHE A 59 9.09 8.88 6.08
C PHE A 59 9.12 7.75 5.06
N ILE A 60 8.11 6.89 5.10
CA ILE A 60 7.96 5.79 4.15
C ILE A 60 7.17 6.28 2.94
N GLU A 61 7.74 6.09 1.75
CA GLU A 61 7.14 6.44 0.47
C GLU A 61 6.86 5.19 -0.35
N THR A 62 5.84 5.26 -1.19
CA THR A 62 5.47 4.21 -2.13
C THR A 62 5.41 4.79 -3.55
N PRO A 63 5.81 4.02 -4.59
CA PRO A 63 5.80 4.52 -5.96
C PRO A 63 4.40 4.48 -6.57
N TYR A 64 4.11 5.46 -7.41
CA TYR A 64 2.91 5.58 -8.21
C TYR A 64 3.26 6.03 -9.63
N ARG A 65 2.50 5.55 -10.62
CA ARG A 65 2.57 6.05 -12.00
C ARG A 65 1.73 7.31 -12.10
N LYS A 66 2.32 8.37 -12.67
CA LYS A 66 1.61 9.64 -12.85
C LYS A 66 0.62 9.57 -14.01
N VAL A 67 -0.58 10.09 -13.81
CA VAL A 67 -1.54 10.32 -14.90
C VAL A 67 -1.30 11.74 -15.44
N ASP A 68 -1.16 11.87 -16.75
CA ASP A 68 -1.13 13.17 -17.40
C ASP A 68 -2.55 13.71 -17.51
N LEU A 69 -2.82 14.84 -16.86
CA LEU A 69 -4.15 15.46 -16.82
C LEU A 69 -4.56 16.11 -18.14
N GLU A 70 -3.61 16.45 -19.02
CA GLU A 70 -3.92 17.05 -20.32
C GLU A 70 -4.38 15.98 -21.33
N THR A 71 -3.71 14.82 -21.31
CA THR A 71 -3.97 13.71 -22.24
C THR A 71 -4.84 12.61 -21.64
N ASN A 72 -5.03 12.59 -20.31
CA ASN A 72 -5.71 11.53 -19.57
C ASN A 72 -5.11 10.14 -19.82
N THR A 73 -3.77 10.09 -19.88
CA THR A 73 -2.99 8.86 -20.09
C THR A 73 -2.15 8.53 -18.88
N VAL A 74 -2.02 7.24 -18.57
CA VAL A 74 -1.11 6.77 -17.52
C VAL A 74 0.30 6.72 -18.09
N THR A 75 1.19 7.54 -17.52
CA THR A 75 2.58 7.67 -17.98
C THR A 75 3.50 6.61 -17.37
N ASP A 76 4.72 6.51 -17.88
CA ASP A 76 5.81 5.72 -17.29
C ASP A 76 6.61 6.48 -16.23
N GLN A 77 6.25 7.75 -15.96
CA GLN A 77 6.85 8.51 -14.88
C GLN A 77 6.39 7.94 -13.53
N ILE A 78 7.36 7.58 -12.70
CA ILE A 78 7.11 7.07 -11.35
C ILE A 78 7.52 8.13 -10.34
N ASP A 79 6.54 8.60 -9.57
CA ASP A 79 6.76 9.48 -8.44
C ASP A 79 6.55 8.68 -7.14
N TYR A 80 7.35 8.98 -6.13
CA TYR A 80 7.24 8.35 -4.82
C TYR A 80 6.56 9.32 -3.87
N LEU A 81 5.45 8.90 -3.28
CA LEU A 81 4.62 9.76 -2.44
C LEU A 81 4.65 9.29 -0.99
N THR A 82 4.80 10.24 -0.09
CA THR A 82 4.53 10.06 1.35
C THR A 82 3.04 9.91 1.61
N ALA A 83 2.66 9.50 2.82
CA ALA A 83 1.24 9.31 3.17
C ALA A 83 0.45 10.63 3.09
N ASP A 84 1.05 11.73 3.52
CA ASP A 84 0.41 13.05 3.50
C ASP A 84 0.22 13.59 2.07
N GLU A 85 1.17 13.33 1.17
CA GLU A 85 1.05 13.71 -0.24
C GLU A 85 -0.04 12.88 -0.95
N GLU A 86 -0.07 11.56 -0.73
CA GLU A 86 -1.07 10.65 -1.32
C GLU A 86 -2.51 11.08 -0.99
N ASP A 87 -2.77 11.59 0.20
CA ASP A 87 -4.11 12.01 0.67
C ASP A 87 -4.74 13.17 -0.15
N SER A 88 -3.93 13.84 -0.97
CA SER A 88 -4.37 14.91 -1.88
C SER A 88 -4.75 14.41 -3.27
N TYR A 89 -4.50 13.14 -3.60
CA TYR A 89 -4.63 12.59 -4.94
C TYR A 89 -5.61 11.42 -5.01
N VAL A 90 -6.25 11.26 -6.16
CA VAL A 90 -7.08 10.10 -6.47
C VAL A 90 -6.24 9.05 -7.17
N VAL A 91 -6.13 7.86 -6.56
CA VAL A 91 -5.23 6.80 -7.03
C VAL A 91 -6.01 5.61 -7.59
N ALA A 92 -5.80 5.29 -8.86
CA ALA A 92 -6.36 4.13 -9.54
C ALA A 92 -5.63 2.82 -9.14
N GLN A 93 -6.36 1.70 -9.17
CA GLN A 93 -5.78 0.38 -8.90
C GLN A 93 -4.87 -0.13 -10.03
N ALA A 94 -3.87 -0.94 -9.68
CA ALA A 94 -2.89 -1.47 -10.65
C ALA A 94 -3.51 -2.43 -11.69
N ASN A 95 -4.67 -3.01 -11.40
CA ASN A 95 -5.38 -3.94 -12.28
C ASN A 95 -6.41 -3.26 -13.19
N SER A 96 -6.57 -1.93 -13.11
CA SER A 96 -7.42 -1.17 -14.03
C SER A 96 -6.91 -1.34 -15.45
N ARG A 97 -7.82 -1.68 -16.38
CA ARG A 97 -7.45 -1.98 -17.76
C ARG A 97 -7.14 -0.70 -18.53
N LEU A 98 -5.99 -0.69 -19.18
CA LEU A 98 -5.53 0.37 -20.07
C LEU A 98 -5.53 -0.11 -21.52
N ASP A 99 -5.71 0.82 -22.46
CA ASP A 99 -5.46 0.58 -23.89
C ASP A 99 -3.95 0.68 -24.22
N ASP A 100 -3.61 0.46 -25.49
CA ASP A 100 -2.22 0.47 -25.97
C ASP A 100 -1.56 1.86 -25.87
N GLU A 101 -2.35 2.93 -25.76
CA GLU A 101 -1.90 4.32 -25.61
C GLU A 101 -1.86 4.78 -24.14
N GLY A 102 -2.30 3.91 -23.20
CA GLY A 102 -2.27 4.17 -21.77
C GLY A 102 -3.53 4.84 -21.21
N HIS A 103 -4.63 4.92 -21.95
CA HIS A 103 -5.91 5.43 -21.43
C HIS A 103 -6.69 4.35 -20.70
N PHE A 104 -7.48 4.75 -19.70
CA PHE A 104 -8.43 3.85 -19.06
C PHE A 104 -9.53 3.45 -20.05
N ILE A 105 -9.73 2.13 -20.22
CA ILE A 105 -10.77 1.58 -21.11
C ILE A 105 -12.17 1.85 -20.55
N SER A 106 -12.32 1.80 -19.23
CA SER A 106 -13.60 2.05 -18.53
C SER A 106 -13.77 3.54 -18.23
N GLU A 107 -15.01 4.04 -18.36
CA GLU A 107 -15.34 5.44 -18.01
C GLU A 107 -15.25 5.66 -16.50
N GLU A 108 -15.71 4.70 -15.70
CA GLU A 108 -15.57 4.67 -14.25
C GLU A 108 -14.44 3.72 -13.84
N VAL A 109 -13.55 4.19 -12.97
CA VAL A 109 -12.38 3.46 -12.49
C VAL A 109 -12.47 3.32 -10.98
N VAL A 110 -12.18 2.11 -10.47
CA VAL A 110 -12.05 1.89 -9.02
C VAL A 110 -10.79 2.59 -8.53
N CYS A 111 -10.96 3.47 -7.56
CA CYS A 111 -9.90 4.32 -7.04
C CYS A 111 -9.96 4.43 -5.53
N ARG A 112 -8.88 4.97 -4.96
CA ARG A 112 -8.76 5.30 -3.55
C ARG A 112 -8.60 6.81 -3.38
N PHE A 113 -9.35 7.37 -2.44
CA PHE A 113 -9.22 8.78 -2.06
C PHE A 113 -9.49 8.94 -0.56
N ARG A 114 -8.50 9.44 0.19
CA ARG A 114 -8.58 9.69 1.65
C ARG A 114 -9.11 8.48 2.44
N GLY A 115 -8.53 7.32 2.19
CA GLY A 115 -8.91 6.06 2.84
C GLY A 115 -10.21 5.41 2.34
N ASN A 116 -10.97 6.06 1.45
CA ASN A 116 -12.20 5.49 0.88
C ASN A 116 -11.92 4.86 -0.48
N ASN A 117 -12.43 3.64 -0.67
CA ASN A 117 -12.46 2.97 -1.97
C ASN A 117 -13.80 3.29 -2.65
N THR A 118 -13.76 3.93 -3.81
CA THR A 118 -14.95 4.33 -4.56
C THR A 118 -14.70 4.16 -6.06
N MET A 119 -15.75 4.34 -6.87
CA MET A 119 -15.61 4.54 -8.31
C MET A 119 -15.71 6.03 -8.62
N MET A 120 -14.87 6.50 -9.54
CA MET A 120 -14.90 7.86 -10.06
C MET A 120 -14.62 7.84 -11.56
N ASP A 121 -14.99 8.91 -12.25
CA ASP A 121 -14.68 9.11 -13.67
C ASP A 121 -13.16 9.04 -13.89
N ARG A 122 -12.73 8.40 -14.98
CA ARG A 122 -11.31 8.25 -15.35
C ARG A 122 -10.55 9.58 -15.40
N GLU A 123 -11.24 10.67 -15.75
CA GLU A 123 -10.72 12.05 -15.79
C GLU A 123 -10.30 12.61 -14.43
N LYS A 124 -10.73 11.99 -13.33
CA LYS A 124 -10.37 12.41 -11.97
C LYS A 124 -9.13 11.69 -11.43
N MET A 125 -8.53 10.77 -12.19
CA MET A 125 -7.37 10.00 -11.72
C MET A 125 -6.11 10.86 -11.80
N ASP A 126 -5.40 11.00 -10.68
CA ASP A 126 -4.12 11.71 -10.64
C ASP A 126 -2.94 10.74 -10.76
N TYR A 127 -3.09 9.55 -10.18
CA TYR A 127 -2.05 8.52 -10.11
C TYR A 127 -2.64 7.12 -10.28
N MET A 128 -1.77 6.14 -10.57
CA MET A 128 -2.11 4.71 -10.62
C MET A 128 -1.05 3.89 -9.86
N ASP A 129 -1.49 2.86 -9.15
CA ASP A 129 -0.59 1.87 -8.55
C ASP A 129 0.35 1.25 -9.60
N VAL A 130 1.61 0.98 -9.23
CA VAL A 130 2.60 0.36 -10.13
C VAL A 130 2.34 -1.14 -10.30
N SER A 131 1.99 -1.83 -9.22
CA SER A 131 1.80 -3.28 -9.23
C SER A 131 0.93 -3.75 -8.07
N PRO A 132 0.08 -4.79 -8.25
CA PRO A 132 -0.64 -5.39 -7.12
C PRO A 132 0.29 -5.90 -6.00
N LYS A 133 1.53 -6.27 -6.34
CA LYS A 133 2.54 -6.75 -5.38
C LYS A 133 3.09 -5.64 -4.48
N GLN A 134 2.81 -4.37 -4.78
CA GLN A 134 3.31 -3.25 -3.98
C GLN A 134 2.75 -3.21 -2.57
N VAL A 135 1.58 -3.81 -2.34
CA VAL A 135 0.86 -3.77 -1.07
C VAL A 135 1.50 -4.68 -0.02
N VAL A 136 2.10 -5.80 -0.45
CA VAL A 136 2.61 -6.84 0.43
C VAL A 136 4.13 -6.82 0.53
N SER A 137 4.67 -7.45 1.57
CA SER A 137 6.10 -7.63 1.74
C SER A 137 6.66 -8.64 0.72
N ALA A 138 7.99 -8.69 0.61
CA ALA A 138 8.66 -9.65 -0.26
C ALA A 138 8.39 -11.11 0.16
N ALA A 139 8.27 -11.41 1.46
CA ALA A 139 7.97 -12.76 1.94
C ALA A 139 6.54 -13.18 1.56
N THR A 140 5.55 -12.33 1.85
CA THR A 140 4.15 -12.58 1.51
C THR A 140 3.94 -12.65 -0.01
N ALA A 141 4.69 -11.88 -0.81
CA ALA A 141 4.62 -11.93 -2.27
C ALA A 141 5.08 -13.25 -2.89
N CYS A 142 5.76 -14.12 -2.13
CA CYS A 142 6.17 -15.46 -2.57
C CYS A 142 5.07 -16.51 -2.40
N ILE A 143 3.95 -16.17 -1.74
CA ILE A 143 2.80 -17.08 -1.58
C ILE A 143 2.01 -17.08 -2.91
N PRO A 144 1.93 -18.22 -3.62
CA PRO A 144 1.10 -18.31 -4.81
C PRO A 144 -0.38 -18.32 -4.42
N PHE A 145 -1.24 -17.77 -5.28
CA PHE A 145 -2.70 -17.77 -5.08
C PHE A 145 -3.15 -17.11 -3.77
N LEU A 146 -2.38 -16.12 -3.28
CA LEU A 146 -2.66 -15.37 -2.05
C LEU A 146 -4.08 -14.78 -2.02
N GLU A 147 -4.61 -14.41 -3.18
CA GLU A 147 -5.96 -13.89 -3.37
C GLU A 147 -7.08 -14.90 -3.03
N ASN A 148 -6.75 -16.20 -2.92
CA ASN A 148 -7.69 -17.27 -2.59
C ASN A 148 -7.58 -17.74 -1.14
N ASP A 149 -6.62 -17.22 -0.37
CA ASP A 149 -6.40 -17.56 1.03
C ASP A 149 -7.01 -16.50 1.96
N ASP A 150 -7.40 -16.90 3.17
CA ASP A 150 -7.78 -15.94 4.20
C ASP A 150 -6.54 -15.28 4.83
N SER A 151 -6.71 -14.05 5.31
CA SER A 151 -5.62 -13.23 5.84
C SER A 151 -4.88 -13.89 7.02
N ASN A 152 -5.56 -14.68 7.86
CA ASN A 152 -4.91 -15.33 9.00
C ASN A 152 -4.00 -16.48 8.54
N ARG A 153 -4.44 -17.26 7.55
CA ARG A 153 -3.60 -18.30 6.94
C ARG A 153 -2.45 -17.73 6.13
N ALA A 154 -2.68 -16.64 5.41
CA ALA A 154 -1.61 -15.91 4.73
C ALA A 154 -0.56 -15.39 5.72
N LEU A 155 -0.98 -14.87 6.87
CA LEU A 155 -0.09 -14.43 7.95
C LEU A 155 0.74 -15.58 8.50
N MET A 156 0.12 -16.73 8.81
CA MET A 156 0.86 -17.91 9.25
C MET A 156 1.84 -18.40 8.18
N GLY A 157 1.41 -18.43 6.92
CA GLY A 157 2.23 -18.84 5.77
C GLY A 157 3.44 -17.94 5.54
N ALA A 158 3.30 -16.62 5.74
CA ALA A 158 4.40 -15.67 5.61
C ALA A 158 5.43 -15.77 6.76
N ASN A 159 5.03 -16.35 7.90
CA ASN A 159 5.88 -16.48 9.10
C ASN A 159 6.57 -17.86 9.23
N MET A 160 6.19 -18.86 8.42
CA MET A 160 6.78 -20.21 8.40
C MET A 160 7.94 -20.33 7.41
#